data_AF-A0A7W3IHV0-F1
#
_entry.id   AF-A0A7W3IHV0-F1
#
_cell.length_a   1.000
_cell.length_b   1.000
_cell.length_c   1.000
_cell.angle_alpha   90.00
_cell.angle_beta   90.00
_cell.angle_gamma   90.00
#
_symmetry.space_group_name_H-M   'P 1'
#
loop_
_entity.id
_entity.type
_entity.pdbx_description
1 polymer ?
#
loop_
_entity_poly.entity_id
_entity_poly.type
_entity_poly.pdbx_seq_one_letter_code
_entity_poly.pdbx_strand_id
1 'polypeptide(L)'
;MRAVAVLLGLLLACPATAAPPSPACQQGLLQRLGWRFQSGEVSAPQVHGGAVCTRADLGDAQAAGDLRVVLPPHMDDTARAALMQRLLDDPATVCAYAFRVGEAARDAAQRLQDNPGYRFTGLQLGWIGFGLQGAQAQGWQRTRSLGRGYQPAGSNSRAVDAFYHGRVRSECGVGRQVAQLATQRELHGDASFDQAFDSDELGIGTFLGLHATDSILLGAHAGTLFADGKAVRTAAMGRQAFMGAPGYLTHAFGRDTLDDLGNQAENFIVVDVGAEAAQALQAHAGFAWYDQRNRALWELSRQVPRRGVRFFERLLVDREPALRASLTRDETVLVQRMDTLLDDPFYRQFLIYVHPQGIKPIGFHVVRLLDRNPRTPFSVELTMHNLHTTLYRRWQQAQLRHCAATGTPGSLTSDSGPDGIPRHGFPTKR
;
A
#
# COMPACT_ATOMS: atom_id res chain seq x y z
N MET A 1 -30.45 -62.95 17.27
CA MET A 1 -30.63 -61.66 16.58
C MET A 1 -31.02 -60.59 17.60
N ARG A 2 -30.08 -59.76 18.04
CA ARG A 2 -30.35 -58.47 18.72
C ARG A 2 -29.21 -57.53 18.35
N ALA A 3 -29.51 -56.56 17.49
CA ALA A 3 -28.60 -55.50 17.11
C ALA A 3 -28.69 -54.40 18.18
N VAL A 4 -27.54 -54.02 18.75
CA VAL A 4 -27.40 -52.81 19.57
C VAL A 4 -26.75 -51.76 18.69
N ALA A 5 -27.52 -50.76 18.29
CA ALA A 5 -27.02 -49.58 17.58
C ALA A 5 -26.57 -48.54 18.62
N VAL A 6 -25.30 -48.17 18.58
CA VAL A 6 -24.75 -47.02 19.32
C VAL A 6 -24.80 -45.82 18.38
N LEU A 7 -25.70 -44.87 18.69
CA LEU A 7 -25.78 -43.56 18.03
C LEU A 7 -24.77 -42.62 18.69
N LEU A 8 -23.70 -42.28 17.96
CA LEU A 8 -22.85 -41.12 18.26
C LEU A 8 -23.60 -39.85 17.85
N GLY A 9 -23.92 -38.99 18.81
CA GLY A 9 -24.41 -37.65 18.55
C GLY A 9 -23.28 -36.74 18.09
N LEU A 10 -23.26 -36.42 16.79
CA LEU A 10 -22.50 -35.29 16.26
C LEU A 10 -23.19 -33.98 16.69
N LEU A 11 -22.59 -33.27 17.64
CA LEU A 11 -22.88 -31.87 17.89
C LEU A 11 -22.30 -31.05 16.72
N LEU A 12 -23.17 -30.73 15.76
CA LEU A 12 -22.94 -29.66 14.78
C LEU A 12 -22.86 -28.33 15.55
N ALA A 13 -21.64 -27.85 15.79
CA ALA A 13 -21.42 -26.47 16.17
C ALA A 13 -21.84 -25.59 14.97
N CYS A 14 -23.03 -24.99 15.03
CA CYS A 14 -23.37 -23.90 14.13
C CYS A 14 -22.31 -22.79 14.29
N PRO A 15 -21.78 -22.22 13.19
CA PRO A 15 -20.99 -21.02 13.29
C PRO A 15 -21.88 -19.95 13.92
N ALA A 16 -21.48 -19.43 15.08
CA ALA A 16 -22.14 -18.31 15.71
C ALA A 16 -22.14 -17.16 14.69
N THR A 17 -23.29 -16.85 14.11
CA THR A 17 -23.47 -15.62 13.35
C THR A 17 -23.15 -14.49 14.31
N ALA A 18 -22.00 -13.84 14.10
CA ALA A 18 -21.60 -12.69 14.88
C ALA A 18 -22.76 -11.68 14.86
N ALA A 19 -23.16 -11.19 16.04
CA ALA A 19 -24.20 -10.19 16.13
C ALA A 19 -23.84 -8.99 15.22
N PRO A 20 -24.81 -8.38 14.52
CA PRO A 20 -24.53 -7.22 13.70
C PRO A 20 -23.85 -6.15 14.58
N PRO A 21 -22.80 -5.48 14.06
CA PRO A 21 -22.06 -4.51 14.85
C PRO A 21 -23.01 -3.42 15.34
N SER A 22 -22.89 -3.04 16.61
CA SER A 22 -23.80 -2.05 17.19
C SER A 22 -23.68 -0.71 16.43
N PRO A 23 -24.78 0.05 16.26
CA PRO A 23 -24.73 1.37 15.66
C PRO A 23 -23.74 2.32 16.36
N ALA A 24 -23.54 2.13 17.68
CA ALA A 24 -22.54 2.85 18.45
C ALA A 24 -21.10 2.54 18.00
N CYS A 25 -20.78 1.27 17.73
CA CYS A 25 -19.47 0.88 17.19
C CYS A 25 -19.23 1.44 15.79
N GLN A 26 -20.25 1.40 14.92
CA GLN A 26 -20.16 1.96 13.58
C GLN A 26 -19.95 3.48 13.63
N GLN A 27 -20.74 4.19 14.43
CA GLN A 27 -20.59 5.64 14.60
C GLN A 27 -19.23 5.99 15.20
N GLY A 28 -18.75 5.24 16.20
CA GLY A 28 -17.43 5.45 16.79
C GLY A 28 -16.30 5.26 15.78
N LEU A 29 -16.39 4.24 14.91
CA LEU A 29 -15.42 4.05 13.82
C LEU A 29 -15.46 5.22 12.82
N LEU A 30 -16.64 5.67 12.42
CA LEU A 30 -16.80 6.82 11.54
C LEU A 30 -16.21 8.09 12.17
N GLN A 31 -16.46 8.33 13.46
CA GLN A 31 -15.86 9.45 14.19
C GLN A 31 -14.33 9.37 14.23
N ARG A 32 -13.77 8.17 14.38
CA ARG A 32 -12.32 7.95 14.34
C ARG A 32 -11.74 8.19 12.94
N LEU A 33 -12.52 7.96 11.90
CA LEU A 33 -12.24 8.36 10.52
C LEU A 33 -12.54 9.84 10.23
N GLY A 34 -12.87 10.64 11.25
CA GLY A 34 -13.04 12.08 11.14
C GLY A 34 -14.47 12.56 10.92
N TRP A 35 -15.46 11.67 10.85
CA TRP A 35 -16.87 12.09 10.74
C TRP A 35 -17.35 12.82 11.99
N ARG A 36 -18.00 13.97 11.80
CA ARG A 36 -18.65 14.74 12.86
C ARG A 36 -20.15 14.61 12.74
N PHE A 37 -20.78 14.16 13.82
CA PHE A 37 -22.22 14.01 13.92
C PHE A 37 -22.81 15.15 14.75
N GLN A 38 -23.80 15.84 14.20
CA GLN A 38 -24.50 16.95 14.84
C GLN A 38 -25.99 16.66 14.82
N SER A 39 -26.72 17.06 15.85
CA SER A 39 -28.19 17.10 15.81
C SER A 39 -28.63 18.45 15.26
N GLY A 40 -29.66 18.47 14.43
CA GLY A 40 -30.23 19.72 13.90
C GLY A 40 -31.69 19.55 13.51
N GLU A 41 -32.40 20.67 13.41
CA GLU A 41 -33.81 20.74 12.98
C GLU A 41 -33.93 20.47 11.48
N VAL A 42 -33.73 19.21 11.10
CA VAL A 42 -33.80 18.71 9.72
C VAL A 42 -34.78 17.54 9.65
N SER A 43 -35.53 17.46 8.55
CA SER A 43 -36.52 16.39 8.34
C SER A 43 -35.89 15.07 7.88
N ALA A 44 -34.66 15.11 7.36
CA ALA A 44 -33.88 13.95 6.93
C ALA A 44 -32.38 14.18 7.18
N PRO A 45 -31.57 13.11 7.32
CA PRO A 45 -30.12 13.24 7.51
C PRO A 45 -29.46 14.00 6.36
N GLN A 46 -28.64 14.99 6.69
CA GLN A 46 -27.82 15.72 5.73
C GLN A 46 -26.38 15.23 5.82
N VAL A 47 -25.87 14.63 4.74
CA VAL A 47 -24.51 14.07 4.68
C VAL A 47 -23.63 14.97 3.82
N HIS A 48 -22.51 15.41 4.39
CA HIS A 48 -21.48 16.21 3.73
C HIS A 48 -20.18 15.41 3.72
N GLY A 49 -20.05 14.49 2.75
CA GLY A 49 -18.86 13.64 2.60
C GLY A 49 -17.63 14.45 2.19
N GLY A 50 -17.76 15.26 1.13
CA GLY A 50 -16.70 16.16 0.68
C GLY A 50 -15.57 15.51 -0.12
N ALA A 51 -14.56 16.29 -0.52
CA ALA A 51 -13.46 15.86 -1.40
C ALA A 51 -12.25 15.34 -0.61
N VAL A 52 -12.49 14.43 0.33
CA VAL A 52 -11.51 14.00 1.36
C VAL A 52 -10.17 13.52 0.79
N CYS A 53 -10.17 12.79 -0.33
CA CYS A 53 -8.94 12.28 -0.94
C CYS A 53 -7.98 13.38 -1.43
N THR A 54 -8.47 14.61 -1.61
CA THR A 54 -7.65 15.77 -2.02
C THR A 54 -6.96 16.47 -0.86
N ARG A 55 -7.39 16.18 0.38
CA ARG A 55 -7.00 16.91 1.58
C ARG A 55 -5.65 16.47 2.11
N ALA A 56 -5.03 17.36 2.89
CA ALA A 56 -3.73 17.07 3.48
C ALA A 56 -3.82 15.94 4.51
N ASP A 57 -4.79 16.06 5.40
CA ASP A 57 -5.07 15.19 6.52
C ASP A 57 -6.57 15.30 6.90
N LEU A 58 -6.97 14.59 7.96
CA LEU A 58 -8.35 14.65 8.47
C LEU A 58 -8.73 16.03 9.03
N GLY A 59 -7.78 16.77 9.59
CA GLY A 59 -8.02 18.12 10.13
C GLY A 59 -8.36 19.11 9.02
N ASP A 60 -7.60 19.08 7.92
CA ASP A 60 -7.87 19.86 6.70
C ASP A 60 -9.22 19.50 6.08
N ALA A 61 -9.57 18.21 6.00
CA ALA A 61 -10.90 17.77 5.56
C ALA A 61 -12.02 18.37 6.41
N GLN A 62 -11.89 18.30 7.74
CA GLN A 62 -12.88 18.85 8.67
C GLN A 62 -12.96 20.38 8.59
N ALA A 63 -11.83 21.07 8.44
CA ALA A 63 -11.78 22.53 8.29
C ALA A 63 -12.50 22.97 7.02
N ALA A 64 -12.40 22.19 5.94
CA ALA A 64 -13.10 22.44 4.70
C ALA A 64 -14.60 22.06 4.72
N GLY A 65 -15.11 21.54 5.84
CA GLY A 65 -16.50 21.15 6.00
C GLY A 65 -16.84 19.74 5.51
N ASP A 66 -15.83 18.95 5.15
CA ASP A 66 -15.99 17.55 4.79
C ASP A 66 -16.31 16.69 6.04
N LEU A 67 -16.69 15.43 5.82
CA LEU A 67 -16.96 14.44 6.87
C LEU A 67 -17.92 14.95 7.96
N ARG A 68 -19.07 15.51 7.57
CA ARG A 68 -20.08 15.99 8.52
C ARG A 68 -21.45 15.39 8.23
N VAL A 69 -22.17 15.01 9.29
CA VAL A 69 -23.56 14.58 9.21
C VAL A 69 -24.42 15.38 10.19
N VAL A 70 -25.53 15.93 9.70
CA VAL A 70 -26.59 16.49 10.54
C VAL A 70 -27.74 15.50 10.61
N LEU A 71 -28.08 15.09 11.82
CA LEU A 71 -29.13 14.11 12.13
C LEU A 71 -30.39 14.83 12.64
N PRO A 72 -31.60 14.35 12.27
CA PRO A 72 -32.83 14.74 12.94
C PRO A 72 -32.79 14.40 14.45
N PRO A 73 -33.41 15.20 15.33
CA PRO A 73 -33.39 14.98 16.78
C PRO A 73 -34.08 13.67 17.19
N HIS A 74 -35.08 13.22 16.42
CA HIS A 74 -35.87 12.02 16.68
C HIS A 74 -35.76 11.01 15.53
N MET A 75 -34.53 10.56 15.27
CA MET A 75 -34.27 9.54 14.26
C MET A 75 -34.53 8.13 14.82
N ASP A 76 -35.31 7.34 14.10
CA ASP A 76 -35.53 5.92 14.40
C ASP A 76 -34.20 5.12 14.36
N ASP A 77 -34.08 4.11 15.24
CA ASP A 77 -32.86 3.32 15.40
C ASP A 77 -32.53 2.48 14.16
N THR A 78 -33.54 1.97 13.45
CA THR A 78 -33.35 1.22 12.21
C THR A 78 -32.82 2.14 11.11
N ALA A 79 -33.43 3.32 10.97
CA ALA A 79 -32.98 4.36 10.04
C ALA A 79 -31.55 4.83 10.37
N ARG A 80 -31.20 4.94 11.65
CA ARG A 80 -29.86 5.31 12.11
C ARG A 80 -28.84 4.23 11.77
N ALA A 81 -29.15 2.96 12.03
CA ALA A 81 -28.27 1.84 11.66
C ALA A 81 -28.01 1.78 10.15
N ALA A 82 -29.06 1.95 9.34
CA ALA A 82 -28.94 2.01 7.88
C ALA A 82 -28.09 3.21 7.41
N LEU A 83 -28.21 4.36 8.06
CA LEU A 83 -27.35 5.52 7.77
C LEU A 83 -25.88 5.24 8.12
N MET A 84 -25.59 4.66 9.29
CA MET A 84 -24.20 4.35 9.67
C MET A 84 -23.54 3.39 8.67
N GLN A 85 -24.27 2.35 8.22
CA GLN A 85 -23.77 1.45 7.19
C GLN A 85 -23.50 2.19 5.87
N ARG A 86 -24.42 3.04 5.41
CA ARG A 86 -24.20 3.85 4.20
C ARG A 86 -23.00 4.78 4.30
N LEU A 87 -22.78 5.38 5.46
CA LEU A 87 -21.61 6.24 5.71
C LEU A 87 -20.32 5.43 5.68
N LEU A 88 -20.31 4.20 6.20
CA LEU A 88 -19.14 3.33 6.11
C LEU A 88 -18.79 2.99 4.66
N ASP A 89 -19.78 2.90 3.78
CA ASP A 89 -19.55 2.64 2.35
C ASP A 89 -19.39 3.93 1.52
N ASP A 90 -19.45 5.11 2.14
CA ASP A 90 -19.33 6.41 1.47
C ASP A 90 -17.90 6.62 0.93
N PRO A 91 -17.73 7.12 -0.31
CA PRO A 91 -16.41 7.42 -0.87
C PRO A 91 -15.54 8.31 0.01
N ALA A 92 -16.14 9.26 0.75
CA ALA A 92 -15.42 10.11 1.68
C ALA A 92 -14.81 9.30 2.84
N THR A 93 -15.48 8.24 3.29
CA THR A 93 -14.97 7.32 4.32
C THR A 93 -13.83 6.45 3.78
N VAL A 94 -13.94 5.98 2.54
CA VAL A 94 -12.84 5.25 1.88
C VAL A 94 -11.60 6.14 1.75
N CYS A 95 -11.77 7.41 1.40
CA CYS A 95 -10.69 8.40 1.39
C CYS A 95 -10.15 8.69 2.79
N ALA A 96 -11.00 8.76 3.81
CA ALA A 96 -10.57 8.93 5.20
C ALA A 96 -9.75 7.73 5.69
N TYR A 97 -10.15 6.52 5.31
CA TYR A 97 -9.40 5.30 5.51
C TYR A 97 -8.03 5.33 4.81
N ALA A 98 -7.94 5.93 3.61
CA ALA A 98 -6.68 6.03 2.89
C ALA A 98 -5.60 6.84 3.63
N PHE A 99 -5.96 7.80 4.52
CA PHE A 99 -4.98 8.42 5.42
C PHE A 99 -4.34 7.40 6.35
N ARG A 100 -5.12 6.48 6.92
CA ARG A 100 -4.64 5.40 7.80
C ARG A 100 -3.77 4.41 7.05
N VAL A 101 -4.15 4.07 5.81
CA VAL A 101 -3.31 3.27 4.91
C VAL A 101 -1.99 3.98 4.64
N GLY A 102 -2.01 5.29 4.42
CA GLY A 102 -0.82 6.09 4.21
C GLY A 102 0.13 6.11 5.41
N GLU A 103 -0.39 6.29 6.63
CA GLU A 103 0.40 6.16 7.87
C GLU A 103 1.04 4.77 7.95
N ALA A 104 0.24 3.71 7.81
CA ALA A 104 0.71 2.34 7.87
C ALA A 104 1.74 2.00 6.78
N ALA A 105 1.58 2.53 5.56
CA ALA A 105 2.50 2.31 4.45
C ALA A 105 3.84 3.01 4.68
N ARG A 106 3.83 4.24 5.24
CA ARG A 106 5.05 4.95 5.63
C ARG A 106 5.81 4.18 6.70
N ASP A 107 5.12 3.75 7.76
CA ASP A 107 5.74 3.00 8.86
C ASP A 107 6.30 1.66 8.39
N ALA A 108 5.53 0.91 7.60
CA ALA A 108 5.97 -0.37 7.04
C ALA A 108 7.20 -0.19 6.13
N ALA A 109 7.14 0.75 5.19
CA ALA A 109 8.26 1.02 4.28
C ALA A 109 9.52 1.47 5.03
N GLN A 110 9.36 2.30 6.07
CA GLN A 110 10.47 2.75 6.91
C GLN A 110 11.12 1.57 7.64
N ARG A 111 10.32 0.72 8.30
CA ARG A 111 10.84 -0.47 8.99
C ARG A 111 11.50 -1.47 8.04
N LEU A 112 10.98 -1.65 6.83
CA LEU A 112 11.60 -2.52 5.83
C LEU A 112 12.94 -1.99 5.32
N GLN A 113 13.04 -0.67 5.03
CA GLN A 113 14.31 -0.10 4.58
C GLN A 113 15.36 -0.03 5.68
N ASP A 114 14.92 0.13 6.94
CA ASP A 114 15.81 0.20 8.10
C ASP A 114 16.38 -1.16 8.49
N ASN A 115 15.88 -2.26 7.93
CA ASN A 115 16.44 -3.60 8.17
C ASN A 115 17.70 -3.85 7.32
N PRO A 116 18.93 -3.77 7.87
CA PRO A 116 20.14 -4.10 7.12
C PRO A 116 20.24 -5.60 6.78
N GLY A 117 19.41 -6.44 7.39
CA GLY A 117 19.29 -7.87 7.11
C GLY A 117 18.40 -8.20 5.92
N TYR A 118 17.52 -7.29 5.49
CA TYR A 118 16.66 -7.50 4.33
C TYR A 118 17.36 -7.06 3.04
N ARG A 119 17.74 -8.04 2.21
CA ARG A 119 18.58 -7.80 1.02
C ARG A 119 17.90 -8.24 -0.26
N PHE A 120 18.36 -7.71 -1.38
CA PHE A 120 17.91 -8.16 -2.69
C PHE A 120 18.58 -9.48 -3.10
N THR A 121 17.85 -10.34 -3.80
CA THR A 121 18.42 -11.48 -4.54
C THR A 121 17.93 -11.47 -5.98
N GLY A 122 18.86 -11.32 -6.93
CA GLY A 122 18.58 -11.41 -8.37
C GLY A 122 18.95 -12.75 -9.01
N LEU A 123 19.71 -13.60 -8.31
CA LEU A 123 20.22 -14.86 -8.83
C LEU A 123 19.21 -16.00 -8.64
N GLN A 124 18.93 -16.72 -9.73
CA GLN A 124 17.79 -17.61 -9.99
C GLN A 124 17.61 -18.86 -9.10
N LEU A 125 18.41 -19.06 -8.04
CA LEU A 125 18.27 -20.23 -7.17
C LEU A 125 16.99 -20.18 -6.31
N GLY A 126 16.41 -18.98 -6.11
CA GLY A 126 15.10 -18.78 -5.49
C GLY A 126 14.70 -17.31 -5.39
N TRP A 127 13.40 -17.04 -5.27
CA TRP A 127 12.85 -15.68 -5.21
C TRP A 127 12.89 -15.12 -3.79
N ILE A 128 12.94 -16.02 -2.79
CA ILE A 128 12.96 -15.68 -1.38
C ILE A 128 13.93 -16.61 -0.65
N GLY A 129 14.78 -16.05 0.21
CA GLY A 129 15.74 -16.79 1.03
C GLY A 129 15.73 -16.34 2.48
N PHE A 130 15.72 -17.29 3.41
CA PHE A 130 15.66 -17.06 4.86
C PHE A 130 16.99 -17.33 5.59
N GLY A 131 18.11 -17.18 4.87
CA GLY A 131 19.45 -17.37 5.42
C GLY A 131 19.68 -18.73 6.08
N LEU A 132 20.62 -18.78 7.03
CA LEU A 132 21.00 -20.00 7.75
C LEU A 132 19.93 -20.47 8.76
N GLN A 133 19.11 -19.55 9.28
CA GLN A 133 18.02 -19.89 10.21
C GLN A 133 16.90 -20.67 9.52
N GLY A 134 16.75 -20.51 8.19
CA GLY A 134 15.70 -21.15 7.42
C GLY A 134 14.34 -20.49 7.60
N ALA A 135 13.41 -20.88 6.72
CA ALA A 135 12.09 -20.26 6.63
C ALA A 135 11.25 -20.49 7.89
N GLN A 136 11.23 -21.73 8.40
CA GLN A 136 10.37 -22.12 9.52
C GLN A 136 10.71 -21.37 10.81
N ALA A 137 12.00 -21.20 11.13
CA ALA A 137 12.45 -20.45 12.31
C ALA A 137 12.02 -18.97 12.25
N GLN A 138 11.96 -18.42 11.03
CA GLN A 138 11.50 -17.06 10.73
C GLN A 138 9.99 -16.98 10.47
N GLY A 139 9.22 -18.03 10.81
CA GLY A 139 7.75 -18.01 10.76
C GLY A 139 7.13 -18.36 9.40
N TRP A 140 7.91 -18.86 8.44
CA TRP A 140 7.44 -19.17 7.09
C TRP A 140 7.49 -20.67 6.76
N GLN A 141 6.43 -21.17 6.17
CA GLN A 141 6.34 -22.50 5.59
C GLN A 141 6.44 -22.41 4.06
N ARG A 142 7.25 -23.30 3.48
CA ARG A 142 7.43 -23.38 2.03
C ARG A 142 6.23 -24.07 1.38
N THR A 143 5.66 -23.42 0.37
CA THR A 143 4.55 -23.97 -0.43
C THR A 143 4.98 -24.46 -1.81
N ARG A 144 6.08 -23.91 -2.34
CA ARG A 144 6.64 -24.30 -3.65
C ARG A 144 8.13 -24.59 -3.58
N SER A 145 8.63 -25.39 -4.53
CA SER A 145 10.06 -25.73 -4.55
C SER A 145 10.97 -24.52 -4.86
N LEU A 146 12.24 -24.60 -4.45
CA LEU A 146 13.30 -23.63 -4.76
C LEU A 146 12.98 -22.18 -4.36
N GLY A 147 12.35 -21.98 -3.20
CA GLY A 147 12.06 -20.65 -2.65
C GLY A 147 11.12 -19.80 -3.52
N ARG A 148 10.18 -20.44 -4.22
CA ARG A 148 9.23 -19.79 -5.14
C ARG A 148 7.87 -19.46 -4.53
N GLY A 149 7.65 -19.86 -3.28
CA GLY A 149 6.38 -19.69 -2.59
C GLY A 149 6.50 -20.02 -1.12
N TYR A 150 6.01 -19.14 -0.27
CA TYR A 150 5.90 -19.33 1.18
C TYR A 150 4.59 -18.76 1.69
N GLN A 151 4.12 -19.28 2.82
CA GLN A 151 3.04 -18.72 3.62
C GLN A 151 3.45 -18.71 5.10
N PRO A 152 2.84 -17.91 5.97
CA PRO A 152 3.04 -18.02 7.41
C PRO A 152 2.81 -19.46 7.91
N ALA A 153 3.70 -19.93 8.80
CA ALA A 153 3.61 -21.25 9.44
C ALA A 153 2.88 -21.23 10.80
N GLY A 154 2.52 -20.04 11.27
CA GLY A 154 1.94 -19.78 12.58
C GLY A 154 1.40 -18.35 12.61
N SER A 155 1.85 -17.53 13.56
CA SER A 155 1.49 -16.11 13.61
C SER A 155 1.92 -15.37 12.32
N ASN A 156 0.95 -14.69 11.70
CA ASN A 156 1.13 -13.92 10.48
C ASN A 156 2.03 -12.71 10.71
N SER A 157 1.80 -12.01 11.82
CA SER A 157 2.58 -10.86 12.27
C SER A 157 4.04 -11.25 12.49
N ARG A 158 4.31 -12.40 13.12
CA ARG A 158 5.67 -12.96 13.25
C ARG A 158 6.31 -13.28 11.90
N ALA A 159 5.57 -13.80 10.94
CA ALA A 159 6.09 -14.08 9.60
C ALA A 159 6.51 -12.78 8.91
N VAL A 160 5.68 -11.74 8.94
CA VAL A 160 6.02 -10.41 8.41
C VAL A 160 7.19 -9.78 9.20
N ASP A 161 7.27 -9.99 10.51
CA ASP A 161 8.34 -9.47 11.38
C ASP A 161 9.75 -9.92 10.96
N ALA A 162 9.87 -11.09 10.35
CA ALA A 162 11.12 -11.56 9.77
C ALA A 162 11.70 -10.58 8.74
N PHE A 163 10.86 -9.81 8.04
CA PHE A 163 11.31 -8.79 7.09
C PHE A 163 11.70 -7.47 7.74
N TYR A 164 11.26 -7.20 8.97
CA TYR A 164 11.70 -6.04 9.75
C TYR A 164 12.99 -6.27 10.52
N HIS A 165 13.22 -7.49 11.02
CA HIS A 165 14.34 -7.76 11.94
C HIS A 165 15.22 -8.93 11.54
N GLY A 166 14.72 -9.80 10.65
CA GLY A 166 15.40 -11.01 10.23
C GLY A 166 16.44 -10.78 9.13
N ARG A 167 17.12 -11.87 8.79
CA ARG A 167 18.07 -11.94 7.67
C ARG A 167 17.41 -12.66 6.52
N VAL A 168 16.74 -11.88 5.68
CA VAL A 168 15.94 -12.36 4.56
C VAL A 168 16.39 -11.73 3.26
N ARG A 169 16.14 -12.45 2.17
CA ARG A 169 16.37 -11.97 0.82
C ARG A 169 15.12 -12.16 -0.01
N SER A 170 14.82 -11.19 -0.84
CA SER A 170 13.78 -11.32 -1.86
C SER A 170 14.19 -10.56 -3.13
N GLU A 171 13.55 -10.85 -4.26
CA GLU A 171 13.60 -9.94 -5.40
C GLU A 171 12.69 -8.70 -5.15
N CYS A 172 12.45 -7.89 -6.18
CA CYS A 172 11.64 -6.69 -6.07
C CYS A 172 10.11 -6.96 -6.02
N GLY A 173 9.60 -7.99 -6.69
CA GLY A 173 8.16 -8.29 -6.77
C GLY A 173 7.57 -8.83 -5.47
N VAL A 174 8.22 -9.80 -4.85
CA VAL A 174 8.01 -10.20 -3.45
C VAL A 174 8.34 -9.05 -2.52
N GLY A 175 9.36 -8.25 -2.80
CA GLY A 175 9.62 -7.01 -2.06
C GLY A 175 8.38 -6.12 -1.93
N ARG A 176 7.66 -5.92 -3.05
CA ARG A 176 6.37 -5.24 -3.07
C ARG A 176 5.28 -5.98 -2.29
N GLN A 177 5.14 -7.30 -2.46
CA GLN A 177 4.15 -8.09 -1.72
C GLN A 177 4.36 -7.97 -0.21
N VAL A 178 5.59 -8.10 0.26
CA VAL A 178 5.98 -7.91 1.67
C VAL A 178 5.60 -6.51 2.14
N ALA A 179 5.87 -5.46 1.37
CA ALA A 179 5.48 -4.10 1.72
C ALA A 179 3.95 -3.91 1.81
N GLN A 180 3.19 -4.55 0.92
CA GLN A 180 1.73 -4.55 0.98
C GLN A 180 1.21 -5.26 2.24
N LEU A 181 1.74 -6.45 2.56
CA LEU A 181 1.34 -7.21 3.76
C LEU A 181 1.78 -6.53 5.06
N ALA A 182 2.98 -5.95 5.07
CA ALA A 182 3.49 -5.15 6.18
C ALA A 182 2.62 -3.92 6.44
N THR A 183 2.15 -3.25 5.38
CA THR A 183 1.17 -2.15 5.51
C THR A 183 -0.11 -2.63 6.20
N GLN A 184 -0.62 -3.81 5.84
CA GLN A 184 -1.81 -4.36 6.51
C GLN A 184 -1.53 -4.73 7.98
N ARG A 185 -0.35 -5.25 8.29
CA ARG A 185 0.08 -5.50 9.68
C ARG A 185 0.07 -4.22 10.50
N GLU A 186 0.70 -3.14 10.03
CA GLU A 186 0.72 -1.86 10.75
C GLU A 186 -0.70 -1.28 10.93
N LEU A 187 -1.54 -1.39 9.89
CA LEU A 187 -2.90 -0.88 9.90
C LEU A 187 -3.83 -1.62 10.91
N HIS A 188 -3.64 -2.92 11.06
CA HIS A 188 -4.42 -3.76 11.98
C HIS A 188 -3.82 -3.84 13.39
N GLY A 189 -2.49 -3.77 13.52
CA GLY A 189 -1.79 -4.26 14.70
C GLY A 189 -1.70 -5.79 14.75
N ASP A 190 -0.70 -6.32 15.45
CA ASP A 190 -0.29 -7.74 15.37
C ASP A 190 -1.42 -8.74 15.65
N ALA A 191 -2.12 -8.60 16.78
CA ALA A 191 -3.19 -9.53 17.16
C ALA A 191 -4.38 -9.53 16.19
N SER A 192 -4.77 -8.35 15.72
CA SER A 192 -5.87 -8.20 14.74
C SER A 192 -5.45 -8.67 13.35
N PHE A 193 -4.20 -8.47 12.97
CA PHE A 193 -3.65 -8.98 11.72
C PHE A 193 -3.62 -10.51 11.70
N ASP A 194 -3.24 -11.14 12.81
CA ASP A 194 -3.26 -12.60 12.98
C ASP A 194 -4.69 -13.17 12.94
N GLN A 195 -5.69 -12.41 13.38
CA GLN A 195 -7.10 -12.83 13.36
C GLN A 195 -7.81 -12.52 12.03
N ALA A 196 -7.43 -11.44 11.34
CA ALA A 196 -8.15 -10.93 10.17
C ALA A 196 -7.79 -11.64 8.86
N PHE A 197 -6.71 -12.42 8.87
CA PHE A 197 -6.20 -13.12 7.69
C PHE A 197 -5.83 -14.56 8.07
N ASP A 198 -6.26 -15.50 7.24
CA ASP A 198 -5.75 -16.86 7.31
C ASP A 198 -4.33 -16.91 6.70
N SER A 199 -3.52 -17.86 7.15
CA SER A 199 -2.11 -17.92 6.74
C SER A 199 -1.91 -18.12 5.23
N ASP A 200 -2.74 -18.93 4.58
CA ASP A 200 -2.69 -19.18 3.14
C ASP A 200 -3.00 -17.93 2.30
N GLU A 201 -3.76 -16.99 2.84
CA GLU A 201 -4.05 -15.70 2.20
C GLU A 201 -2.83 -14.79 2.12
N LEU A 202 -1.88 -14.97 3.03
CA LEU A 202 -0.67 -14.14 3.15
C LEU A 202 0.53 -14.75 2.43
N GLY A 203 0.28 -15.63 1.47
CA GLY A 203 1.30 -16.23 0.62
C GLY A 203 2.12 -15.17 -0.14
N ILE A 204 3.44 -15.38 -0.17
CA ILE A 204 4.40 -14.60 -0.95
C ILE A 204 5.12 -15.50 -1.96
N GLY A 205 5.44 -14.98 -3.14
CA GLY A 205 6.11 -15.74 -4.20
C GLY A 205 6.07 -15.08 -5.56
N THR A 206 6.21 -15.85 -6.64
CA THR A 206 6.04 -15.29 -7.98
C THR A 206 4.59 -14.84 -8.21
N PHE A 207 4.37 -13.73 -8.91
CA PHE A 207 3.00 -13.24 -9.16
C PHE A 207 2.11 -14.28 -9.86
N LEU A 208 2.64 -14.97 -10.87
CA LEU A 208 1.96 -16.11 -11.51
C LEU A 208 1.66 -17.24 -10.52
N GLY A 209 2.51 -17.43 -9.52
CA GLY A 209 2.32 -18.41 -8.48
C GLY A 209 1.18 -18.09 -7.52
N LEU A 210 0.85 -16.80 -7.33
CA LEU A 210 -0.20 -16.37 -6.40
C LEU A 210 -1.61 -16.42 -6.99
N HIS A 211 -1.77 -16.29 -8.31
CA HIS A 211 -3.10 -16.27 -8.93
C HIS A 211 -3.93 -17.54 -8.70
N ALA A 212 -3.28 -18.69 -8.54
CA ALA A 212 -3.92 -19.99 -8.30
C ALA A 212 -3.87 -20.38 -6.81
N THR A 213 -3.90 -19.41 -5.90
CA THR A 213 -3.86 -19.61 -4.44
C THR A 213 -4.95 -18.77 -3.78
N ASP A 214 -5.08 -18.88 -2.46
CA ASP A 214 -6.02 -18.07 -1.68
C ASP A 214 -5.49 -16.67 -1.35
N SER A 215 -4.40 -16.24 -1.99
CA SER A 215 -3.75 -14.95 -1.73
C SER A 215 -4.72 -13.77 -1.69
N ILE A 216 -4.67 -12.97 -0.61
CA ILE A 216 -5.45 -11.73 -0.47
C ILE A 216 -5.00 -10.65 -1.46
N LEU A 217 -3.79 -10.75 -2.02
CA LEU A 217 -3.28 -9.76 -2.96
C LEU A 217 -3.74 -10.03 -4.40
N LEU A 218 -3.71 -11.28 -4.84
CA LEU A 218 -3.89 -11.65 -6.26
C LEU A 218 -4.65 -12.97 -6.51
N GLY A 219 -5.01 -13.69 -5.46
CA GLY A 219 -5.63 -15.02 -5.51
C GLY A 219 -7.15 -14.98 -5.32
N ALA A 220 -7.73 -16.12 -4.93
CA ALA A 220 -9.18 -16.30 -4.78
C ALA A 220 -9.81 -15.33 -3.77
N HIS A 221 -9.06 -14.95 -2.72
CA HIS A 221 -9.57 -14.04 -1.69
C HIS A 221 -9.29 -12.57 -1.95
N ALA A 222 -8.63 -12.21 -3.07
CA ALA A 222 -8.41 -10.82 -3.43
C ALA A 222 -9.72 -10.02 -3.63
N GLY A 223 -10.81 -10.72 -3.97
CA GLY A 223 -12.14 -10.12 -4.16
C GLY A 223 -12.13 -9.11 -5.32
N THR A 224 -12.80 -7.97 -5.14
CA THR A 224 -12.90 -6.96 -6.21
C THR A 224 -11.60 -6.20 -6.37
N LEU A 225 -10.92 -6.40 -7.50
CA LEU A 225 -9.73 -5.65 -7.86
C LEU A 225 -10.07 -4.32 -8.54
N PHE A 226 -9.41 -3.26 -8.09
CA PHE A 226 -9.38 -1.94 -8.71
C PHE A 226 -8.26 -1.91 -9.76
N ALA A 227 -8.65 -1.81 -11.03
CA ALA A 227 -7.74 -1.81 -12.18
C ALA A 227 -7.58 -0.40 -12.74
N ASP A 228 -6.53 0.32 -12.36
CA ASP A 228 -6.32 1.70 -12.79
C ASP A 228 -4.86 1.92 -13.22
N GLY A 229 -4.41 1.12 -14.18
CA GLY A 229 -2.99 1.03 -14.57
C GLY A 229 -2.31 2.38 -14.76
N LYS A 230 -2.90 3.27 -15.55
CA LYS A 230 -2.36 4.63 -15.78
C LYS A 230 -2.82 5.66 -14.76
N ALA A 231 -3.37 5.22 -13.63
CA ALA A 231 -3.78 6.05 -12.51
C ALA A 231 -4.80 7.15 -12.86
N VAL A 232 -5.61 6.98 -13.90
CA VAL A 232 -6.56 8.02 -14.36
C VAL A 232 -7.62 8.27 -13.27
N ARG A 233 -8.21 7.20 -12.74
CA ARG A 233 -9.25 7.31 -11.70
C ARG A 233 -8.64 7.73 -10.36
N THR A 234 -7.47 7.19 -10.02
CA THR A 234 -6.74 7.50 -8.79
C THR A 234 -6.32 8.97 -8.76
N ALA A 235 -5.80 9.50 -9.87
CA ALA A 235 -5.45 10.91 -10.00
C ALA A 235 -6.66 11.84 -9.88
N ALA A 236 -7.82 11.43 -10.43
CA ALA A 236 -9.06 12.20 -10.33
C ALA A 236 -9.60 12.25 -8.89
N MET A 237 -9.39 11.20 -8.08
CA MET A 237 -9.81 11.17 -6.67
C MET A 237 -8.96 12.08 -5.79
N GLY A 238 -7.65 12.17 -6.07
CA GLY A 238 -6.71 13.02 -5.34
C GLY A 238 -5.63 12.23 -4.61
N ARG A 239 -4.74 12.97 -3.94
CA ARG A 239 -3.46 12.46 -3.41
C ARG A 239 -3.60 11.22 -2.52
N GLN A 240 -4.63 11.15 -1.68
CA GLN A 240 -4.78 10.05 -0.73
C GLN A 240 -5.17 8.73 -1.40
N ALA A 241 -5.80 8.79 -2.58
CA ALA A 241 -6.19 7.58 -3.30
C ALA A 241 -4.99 6.71 -3.73
N PHE A 242 -3.81 7.32 -3.86
CA PHE A 242 -2.57 6.63 -4.19
C PHE A 242 -1.94 5.89 -3.01
N MET A 243 -2.25 6.25 -1.76
CA MET A 243 -1.50 5.78 -0.60
C MET A 243 -1.52 4.25 -0.48
N GLY A 244 -0.34 3.64 -0.38
CA GLY A 244 -0.16 2.19 -0.32
C GLY A 244 -0.38 1.46 -1.66
N ALA A 245 -0.79 2.16 -2.73
CA ALA A 245 -1.10 1.54 -4.01
C ALA A 245 0.15 0.84 -4.60
N PRO A 246 0.03 -0.45 -4.99
CA PRO A 246 1.14 -1.16 -5.62
C PRO A 246 1.27 -0.79 -7.10
N GLY A 247 2.49 -0.72 -7.60
CA GLY A 247 2.79 -0.45 -9.00
C GLY A 247 4.12 -1.02 -9.47
N TYR A 248 4.51 -0.63 -10.69
CA TYR A 248 5.83 -0.87 -11.25
C TYR A 248 6.26 0.23 -12.23
N LEU A 249 7.57 0.41 -12.35
CA LEU A 249 8.20 0.98 -13.54
C LEU A 249 8.67 -0.19 -14.41
N THR A 250 8.36 -0.18 -15.71
CA THR A 250 8.76 -1.25 -16.64
C THR A 250 9.27 -0.67 -17.95
N HIS A 251 10.12 -1.43 -18.64
CA HIS A 251 10.56 -1.11 -19.98
C HIS A 251 9.37 -0.90 -20.94
N ALA A 252 9.42 0.16 -21.77
CA ALA A 252 8.37 0.46 -22.73
C ALA A 252 8.55 -0.28 -24.08
N PHE A 253 9.79 -0.65 -24.43
CA PHE A 253 10.09 -1.42 -25.65
C PHE A 253 10.19 -2.92 -25.37
N GLY A 254 10.51 -3.74 -26.38
CA GLY A 254 10.60 -5.19 -26.24
C GLY A 254 11.70 -5.63 -25.26
N ARG A 255 11.61 -6.87 -24.75
CA ARG A 255 12.62 -7.39 -23.80
C ARG A 255 14.03 -7.47 -24.40
N ASP A 256 14.15 -7.49 -25.73
CA ASP A 256 15.40 -7.43 -26.47
C ASP A 256 16.18 -6.11 -26.26
N THR A 257 15.53 -5.06 -25.75
CA THR A 257 16.15 -3.78 -25.38
C THR A 257 16.62 -3.73 -23.93
N LEU A 258 16.54 -4.82 -23.17
CA LEU A 258 17.03 -4.87 -21.78
C LEU A 258 18.52 -5.21 -21.73
N ASP A 259 19.26 -4.46 -20.93
CA ASP A 259 20.71 -4.65 -20.68
C ASP A 259 20.95 -5.25 -19.29
N ASP A 260 20.08 -4.92 -18.32
CA ASP A 260 20.08 -5.42 -16.95
C ASP A 260 18.72 -6.03 -16.62
N LEU A 261 18.62 -7.35 -16.80
CA LEU A 261 17.40 -8.13 -16.53
C LEU A 261 16.96 -8.07 -15.07
N GLY A 262 17.89 -7.87 -14.12
CA GLY A 262 17.57 -7.69 -12.71
C GLY A 262 16.80 -6.39 -12.43
N ASN A 263 16.86 -5.45 -13.36
CA ASN A 263 16.17 -4.16 -13.33
C ASN A 263 15.18 -4.01 -14.52
N GLN A 264 14.65 -5.12 -15.04
CA GLN A 264 13.61 -5.09 -16.08
C GLN A 264 12.33 -4.39 -15.62
N ALA A 265 12.04 -4.46 -14.32
CA ALA A 265 10.96 -3.75 -13.68
C ALA A 265 11.33 -3.38 -12.24
N GLU A 266 10.89 -2.21 -11.80
CA GLU A 266 11.00 -1.75 -10.42
C GLU A 266 9.61 -1.77 -9.78
N ASN A 267 9.31 -2.82 -9.03
CA ASN A 267 8.03 -2.98 -8.33
C ASN A 267 8.01 -2.12 -7.06
N PHE A 268 6.90 -1.43 -6.83
CA PHE A 268 6.78 -0.49 -5.71
C PHE A 268 5.44 -0.53 -4.99
N ILE A 269 5.39 0.06 -3.80
CA ILE A 269 4.18 0.65 -3.22
C ILE A 269 4.35 2.17 -3.12
N VAL A 270 3.26 2.93 -3.28
CA VAL A 270 3.27 4.37 -3.06
C VAL A 270 3.30 4.66 -1.56
N VAL A 271 4.27 5.44 -1.14
CA VAL A 271 4.49 5.81 0.26
C VAL A 271 3.92 7.19 0.56
N ASP A 272 4.04 8.13 -0.38
CA ASP A 272 3.49 9.46 -0.23
C ASP A 272 3.32 10.18 -1.57
N VAL A 273 2.40 11.15 -1.60
CA VAL A 273 2.19 12.02 -2.76
C VAL A 273 2.04 13.46 -2.28
N GLY A 274 3.02 14.30 -2.62
CA GLY A 274 2.96 15.73 -2.34
C GLY A 274 1.79 16.43 -3.04
N ALA A 275 1.36 17.57 -2.48
CA ALA A 275 0.20 18.30 -2.99
C ALA A 275 0.37 18.74 -4.45
N GLU A 276 1.55 19.22 -4.83
CA GLU A 276 1.84 19.66 -6.20
C GLU A 276 1.92 18.47 -7.17
N ALA A 277 2.49 17.34 -6.74
CA ALA A 277 2.46 16.11 -7.55
C ALA A 277 1.04 15.62 -7.79
N ALA A 278 0.17 15.67 -6.79
CA ALA A 278 -1.22 15.27 -6.94
C ALA A 278 -1.99 16.18 -7.91
N GLN A 279 -1.78 17.51 -7.81
CA GLN A 279 -2.36 18.47 -8.74
C GLN A 279 -1.86 18.23 -10.17
N ALA A 280 -0.56 17.98 -10.36
CA ALA A 280 0.01 17.68 -11.67
C ALA A 280 -0.55 16.37 -12.26
N LEU A 281 -0.64 15.31 -11.46
CA LEU A 281 -1.27 14.05 -11.85
C LEU A 281 -2.73 14.22 -12.26
N GLN A 282 -3.50 15.02 -11.51
CA GLN A 282 -4.90 15.31 -11.84
C GLN A 282 -4.99 16.11 -13.14
N ALA A 283 -4.18 17.17 -13.30
CA ALA A 283 -4.15 18.01 -14.50
C ALA A 283 -3.75 17.23 -15.76
N HIS A 284 -2.96 16.17 -15.60
CA HIS A 284 -2.44 15.36 -16.70
C HIS A 284 -3.15 14.00 -16.87
N ALA A 285 -4.22 13.76 -16.10
CA ALA A 285 -5.00 12.53 -16.13
C ALA A 285 -4.15 11.27 -15.92
N GLY A 286 -3.18 11.32 -14.99
CA GLY A 286 -2.38 10.18 -14.58
C GLY A 286 -1.08 9.95 -15.37
N PHE A 287 -0.60 8.70 -15.38
CA PHE A 287 0.78 8.36 -15.78
C PHE A 287 1.05 8.39 -17.28
N ALA A 288 0.03 8.32 -18.14
CA ALA A 288 0.25 8.31 -19.59
C ALA A 288 0.98 9.57 -20.09
N TRP A 289 0.74 10.72 -19.47
CA TRP A 289 1.49 11.94 -19.74
C TRP A 289 2.96 11.80 -19.35
N TYR A 290 3.23 11.24 -18.16
CA TYR A 290 4.57 11.06 -17.61
C TYR A 290 5.38 10.00 -18.36
N ASP A 291 4.74 8.97 -18.92
CA ASP A 291 5.39 8.01 -19.82
C ASP A 291 6.01 8.71 -21.05
N GLN A 292 5.33 9.73 -21.59
CA GLN A 292 5.86 10.54 -22.69
C GLN A 292 7.07 11.38 -22.23
N ARG A 293 7.09 11.85 -20.98
CA ARG A 293 8.20 12.64 -20.42
C ARG A 293 9.39 11.75 -20.09
N ASN A 294 9.16 10.54 -19.59
CA ASN A 294 10.18 9.52 -19.42
C ASN A 294 10.83 9.18 -20.77
N ARG A 295 10.04 9.08 -21.84
CA ARG A 295 10.57 8.91 -23.20
C ARG A 295 11.41 10.11 -23.64
N ALA A 296 10.95 11.33 -23.44
CA ALA A 296 11.72 12.53 -23.78
C ALA A 296 13.05 12.61 -22.99
N LEU A 297 13.01 12.27 -21.70
CA LEU A 297 14.21 12.20 -20.85
C LEU A 297 15.18 11.13 -21.37
N TRP A 298 14.68 9.97 -21.75
CA TRP A 298 15.48 8.91 -22.37
C TRP A 298 16.10 9.35 -23.71
N GLU A 299 15.34 10.01 -24.59
CA GLU A 299 15.84 10.54 -25.86
C GLU A 299 16.95 11.58 -25.67
N LEU A 300 16.86 12.43 -24.63
CA LEU A 300 17.93 13.35 -24.24
C LEU A 300 19.15 12.59 -23.71
N SER A 301 18.93 11.60 -22.85
CA SER A 301 20.02 10.80 -22.26
C SER A 301 20.90 10.12 -23.31
N ARG A 302 20.32 9.72 -24.44
CA ARG A 302 21.04 9.08 -25.55
C ARG A 302 22.00 10.01 -26.30
N GLN A 303 21.82 11.31 -26.14
CA GLN A 303 22.69 12.34 -26.74
C GLN A 303 23.83 12.75 -25.80
N VAL A 304 23.81 12.29 -24.55
CA VAL A 304 24.87 12.55 -23.57
C VAL A 304 25.72 11.28 -23.43
N PRO A 305 27.00 11.29 -23.85
CA PRO A 305 27.90 10.16 -23.69
C PRO A 305 28.04 9.76 -22.22
N ARG A 306 27.68 8.52 -21.89
CA ARG A 306 27.79 7.98 -20.53
C ARG A 306 29.25 7.81 -20.12
N ARG A 307 29.57 8.17 -18.88
CA ARG A 307 30.94 8.10 -18.32
C ARG A 307 30.95 7.36 -16.98
N GLY A 308 31.47 6.13 -16.99
CA GLY A 308 31.60 5.32 -15.78
C GLY A 308 30.28 4.75 -15.26
N VAL A 309 30.28 4.38 -13.98
CA VAL A 309 29.15 3.70 -13.31
C VAL A 309 28.22 4.74 -12.67
N ARG A 310 26.91 4.51 -12.73
CA ARG A 310 25.87 5.39 -12.17
C ARG A 310 25.96 6.83 -12.70
N PHE A 311 26.25 6.98 -14.00
CA PHE A 311 26.56 8.29 -14.57
C PHE A 311 25.39 9.25 -14.46
N PHE A 312 24.19 8.86 -14.89
CA PHE A 312 23.02 9.72 -14.82
C PHE A 312 22.52 9.91 -13.40
N GLU A 313 22.63 8.90 -12.53
CA GLU A 313 22.34 9.08 -11.09
C GLU A 313 23.23 10.19 -10.50
N ARG A 314 24.55 10.11 -10.69
CA ARG A 314 25.50 11.10 -10.17
C ARG A 314 25.27 12.49 -10.78
N LEU A 315 24.90 12.52 -12.07
CA LEU A 315 24.72 13.76 -12.82
C LEU A 315 23.41 14.49 -12.50
N LEU A 316 22.30 13.77 -12.36
CA LEU A 316 20.95 14.33 -12.28
C LEU A 316 20.34 14.23 -10.87
N VAL A 317 20.62 13.15 -10.14
CA VAL A 317 20.15 12.97 -8.75
C VAL A 317 21.13 13.62 -7.78
N ASP A 318 22.37 13.14 -7.74
CA ASP A 318 23.37 13.63 -6.78
C ASP A 318 23.89 15.03 -7.18
N ARG A 319 23.62 15.44 -8.43
CA ARG A 319 24.02 16.71 -9.04
C ARG A 319 25.51 17.01 -8.81
N GLU A 320 26.36 16.01 -8.96
CA GLU A 320 27.77 16.08 -8.60
C GLU A 320 28.50 17.25 -9.29
N PRO A 321 29.07 18.21 -8.52
CA PRO A 321 29.66 19.42 -9.09
C PRO A 321 30.78 19.16 -10.09
N ALA A 322 31.69 18.23 -9.77
CA ALA A 322 32.82 17.90 -10.65
C ALA A 322 32.36 17.28 -11.98
N LEU A 323 31.32 16.46 -11.95
CA LEU A 323 30.77 15.84 -13.15
C LEU A 323 30.08 16.89 -14.04
N ARG A 324 29.29 17.78 -13.43
CA ARG A 324 28.62 18.88 -14.16
C ARG A 324 29.61 19.88 -14.75
N ALA A 325 30.71 20.17 -14.05
CA ALA A 325 31.78 21.02 -14.57
C ALA A 325 32.56 20.39 -15.74
N SER A 326 32.52 19.06 -15.88
CA SER A 326 33.19 18.32 -16.97
C SER A 326 32.37 18.22 -18.26
N LEU A 327 31.15 18.77 -18.27
CA LEU A 327 30.29 18.73 -19.45
C LEU A 327 30.79 19.70 -20.52
N THR A 328 30.64 19.33 -21.78
CA THR A 328 30.76 20.28 -22.87
C THR A 328 29.61 21.29 -22.83
N ARG A 329 29.72 22.37 -23.62
CA ARG A 329 28.64 23.36 -23.73
C ARG A 329 27.33 22.74 -24.21
N ASP A 330 27.39 21.84 -25.20
CA ASP A 330 26.21 21.19 -25.75
C ASP A 330 25.61 20.18 -24.76
N GLU A 331 26.44 19.41 -24.07
CA GLU A 331 26.00 18.51 -23.00
C GLU A 331 25.34 19.28 -21.85
N THR A 332 25.86 20.46 -21.51
CA THR A 332 25.27 21.32 -20.49
C THR A 332 23.84 21.72 -20.86
N VAL A 333 23.59 22.09 -22.13
CA VAL A 333 22.23 22.41 -22.62
C VAL A 333 21.31 21.19 -22.56
N LEU A 334 21.79 20.01 -22.94
CA LEU A 334 21.02 18.77 -22.85
C LEU A 334 20.66 18.43 -21.41
N VAL A 335 21.63 18.49 -20.49
CA VAL A 335 21.43 18.21 -19.07
C VAL A 335 20.49 19.22 -18.42
N GLN A 336 20.55 20.50 -18.79
CA GLN A 336 19.57 21.50 -18.32
C GLN A 336 18.14 21.16 -18.75
N ARG A 337 17.95 20.67 -19.97
CA ARG A 337 16.63 20.20 -20.43
C ARG A 337 16.16 18.98 -19.65
N MET A 338 17.07 18.06 -19.31
CA MET A 338 16.76 16.92 -18.45
C MET A 338 16.37 17.37 -17.03
N ASP A 339 17.11 18.32 -16.45
CA ASP A 339 16.79 18.92 -15.14
C ASP A 339 15.39 19.55 -15.17
N THR A 340 15.04 20.32 -16.21
CA THR A 340 13.70 20.91 -16.36
C THR A 340 12.58 19.86 -16.42
N LEU A 341 12.79 18.73 -17.10
CA LEU A 341 11.81 17.64 -17.07
C LEU A 341 11.66 17.04 -15.67
N LEU A 342 12.76 16.87 -14.95
CA LEU A 342 12.80 16.30 -13.60
C LEU A 342 12.36 17.27 -12.50
N ASP A 343 12.26 18.56 -12.80
CA ASP A 343 11.75 19.58 -11.87
C ASP A 343 10.21 19.51 -11.70
N ASP A 344 9.50 18.78 -12.57
CA ASP A 344 8.07 18.51 -12.41
C ASP A 344 7.78 17.89 -11.02
N PRO A 345 6.76 18.39 -10.28
CA PRO A 345 6.44 17.91 -8.95
C PRO A 345 6.26 16.40 -8.84
N PHE A 346 5.75 15.72 -9.88
CA PHE A 346 5.61 14.27 -9.87
C PHE A 346 6.95 13.56 -9.61
N TYR A 347 8.02 13.95 -10.31
CA TYR A 347 9.32 13.31 -10.15
C TYR A 347 9.95 13.55 -8.77
N ARG A 348 9.58 14.66 -8.10
CA ARG A 348 10.15 15.09 -6.81
C ARG A 348 9.32 14.66 -5.60
N GLN A 349 8.01 14.56 -5.73
CA GLN A 349 7.09 14.42 -4.60
C GLN A 349 6.20 13.17 -4.67
N PHE A 350 6.29 12.36 -5.72
CA PHE A 350 5.68 11.03 -5.76
C PHE A 350 6.66 10.01 -5.17
N LEU A 351 6.52 9.72 -3.87
CA LEU A 351 7.43 8.86 -3.13
C LEU A 351 6.97 7.41 -3.19
N ILE A 352 7.89 6.52 -3.55
CA ILE A 352 7.64 5.09 -3.66
C ILE A 352 8.70 4.30 -2.87
N TYR A 353 8.29 3.16 -2.33
CA TYR A 353 9.20 2.17 -1.78
C TYR A 353 9.48 1.10 -2.83
N VAL A 354 10.75 0.93 -3.19
CA VAL A 354 11.22 -0.16 -4.08
C VAL A 354 12.26 -0.96 -3.34
N HIS A 355 12.10 -2.29 -3.25
CA HIS A 355 13.14 -3.14 -2.69
C HIS A 355 14.27 -3.38 -3.71
N PRO A 356 15.56 -3.15 -3.39
CA PRO A 356 16.13 -2.73 -2.10
C PRO A 356 16.50 -1.23 -2.04
N GLN A 357 16.02 -0.40 -2.98
CA GLN A 357 16.37 1.02 -3.05
C GLN A 357 15.80 1.86 -1.89
N GLY A 358 14.81 1.32 -1.17
CA GLY A 358 14.14 2.00 -0.08
C GLY A 358 13.12 3.02 -0.58
N ILE A 359 12.83 4.02 0.25
CA ILE A 359 11.89 5.10 -0.07
C ILE A 359 12.62 6.19 -0.86
N LYS A 360 12.20 6.43 -2.10
CA LYS A 360 12.75 7.49 -2.96
C LYS A 360 11.65 8.13 -3.83
N PRO A 361 11.85 9.38 -4.30
CA PRO A 361 11.00 9.96 -5.34
C PRO A 361 11.07 9.14 -6.62
N ILE A 362 9.97 9.08 -7.38
CA ILE A 362 9.95 8.32 -8.63
C ILE A 362 10.98 8.81 -9.67
N GLY A 363 11.34 10.10 -9.62
CA GLY A 363 12.42 10.66 -10.46
C GLY A 363 13.77 9.98 -10.25
N PHE A 364 14.09 9.57 -9.02
CA PHE A 364 15.31 8.79 -8.73
C PHE A 364 15.32 7.48 -9.52
N HIS A 365 14.20 6.76 -9.52
CA HIS A 365 14.05 5.47 -10.20
C HIS A 365 14.13 5.62 -11.71
N VAL A 366 13.45 6.61 -12.28
CA VAL A 366 13.52 6.90 -13.72
C VAL A 366 14.96 7.21 -14.15
N VAL A 367 15.68 8.05 -13.40
CA VAL A 367 17.09 8.39 -13.71
C VAL A 367 18.00 7.19 -13.59
N ARG A 368 17.88 6.43 -12.49
CA ARG A 368 18.66 5.20 -12.26
C ARG A 368 18.53 4.23 -13.43
N LEU A 369 17.33 4.12 -13.97
CA LEU A 369 17.02 3.21 -15.07
C LEU A 369 17.65 3.63 -16.41
N LEU A 370 18.01 4.90 -16.61
CA LEU A 370 18.81 5.36 -17.76
C LEU A 370 20.22 4.75 -17.77
N ASP A 371 20.79 4.52 -16.58
CA ASP A 371 22.08 3.84 -16.44
C ASP A 371 21.95 2.32 -16.65
N ARG A 372 20.84 1.72 -16.19
CA ARG A 372 20.63 0.26 -16.16
C ARG A 372 20.15 -0.35 -17.47
N ASN A 373 19.15 0.25 -18.14
CA ASN A 373 18.68 -0.20 -19.45
C ASN A 373 18.58 0.99 -20.43
N PRO A 374 19.72 1.52 -20.89
CA PRO A 374 19.80 2.70 -21.78
C PRO A 374 19.09 2.52 -23.13
N ARG A 375 18.73 1.30 -23.54
CA ARG A 375 18.10 1.03 -24.85
C ARG A 375 16.57 1.16 -24.84
N THR A 376 15.95 1.44 -23.70
CA THR A 376 14.49 1.61 -23.58
C THR A 376 14.13 2.74 -22.63
N PRO A 377 13.06 3.50 -22.91
CA PRO A 377 12.41 4.32 -21.90
C PRO A 377 11.56 3.43 -20.96
N PHE A 378 10.99 4.06 -19.93
CA PHE A 378 10.23 3.37 -18.89
C PHE A 378 8.83 3.95 -18.75
N SER A 379 7.87 3.05 -18.58
CA SER A 379 6.47 3.36 -18.29
C SER A 379 6.14 3.07 -16.84
N VAL A 380 5.26 3.88 -16.27
CA VAL A 380 4.76 3.72 -14.89
C VAL A 380 3.35 3.19 -14.92
N GLU A 381 3.05 2.20 -14.07
CA GLU A 381 1.70 1.67 -13.90
C GLU A 381 1.40 1.30 -12.45
N LEU A 382 0.16 1.54 -12.03
CA LEU A 382 -0.41 0.88 -10.86
C LEU A 382 -0.81 -0.55 -11.25
N THR A 383 -0.59 -1.49 -10.34
CA THR A 383 -1.11 -2.85 -10.51
C THR A 383 -2.55 -2.93 -10.04
N MET A 384 -3.27 -3.95 -10.49
CA MET A 384 -4.57 -4.26 -9.90
C MET A 384 -4.43 -4.50 -8.40
N HIS A 385 -5.28 -3.88 -7.59
CA HIS A 385 -5.22 -3.99 -6.13
C HIS A 385 -6.61 -3.89 -5.49
N ASN A 386 -6.73 -4.27 -4.22
CA ASN A 386 -8.00 -4.31 -3.48
C ASN A 386 -7.98 -3.48 -2.18
N LEU A 387 -7.04 -2.53 -2.07
CA LEU A 387 -6.89 -1.63 -0.91
C LEU A 387 -8.21 -0.97 -0.49
N HIS A 388 -8.92 -0.41 -1.45
CA HIS A 388 -10.15 0.37 -1.24
C HIS A 388 -11.43 -0.47 -1.33
N THR A 389 -11.29 -1.79 -1.46
CA THR A 389 -12.40 -2.73 -1.65
C THR A 389 -12.34 -3.82 -0.57
N THR A 390 -11.74 -4.97 -0.87
CA THR A 390 -11.70 -6.12 0.01
C THR A 390 -10.91 -5.84 1.28
N LEU A 391 -9.74 -5.20 1.17
CA LEU A 391 -8.91 -4.88 2.35
C LEU A 391 -9.59 -3.84 3.24
N TYR A 392 -10.21 -2.82 2.66
CA TYR A 392 -11.03 -1.86 3.40
C TYR A 392 -12.13 -2.55 4.22
N ARG A 393 -12.91 -3.45 3.60
CA ARG A 393 -13.97 -4.18 4.31
C ARG A 393 -13.42 -5.07 5.42
N ARG A 394 -12.29 -5.76 5.20
CA ARG A 394 -11.66 -6.60 6.23
C ARG A 394 -11.20 -5.77 7.42
N TRP A 395 -10.53 -4.66 7.14
CA TRP A 395 -10.11 -3.72 8.17
C TRP A 395 -11.30 -3.19 8.97
N GLN A 396 -12.35 -2.72 8.29
CA GLN A 396 -13.58 -2.23 8.90
C GLN A 396 -14.22 -3.30 9.80
N GLN A 397 -14.38 -4.53 9.31
CA GLN A 397 -14.95 -5.62 10.09
C GLN A 397 -14.10 -5.95 11.33
N ALA A 398 -12.76 -5.92 11.20
CA ALA A 398 -11.87 -6.11 12.34
C ALA A 398 -12.06 -5.02 13.41
N GLN A 399 -12.17 -3.75 13.01
CA GLN A 399 -12.42 -2.65 13.95
C GLN A 399 -13.77 -2.81 14.66
N LEU A 400 -14.82 -3.18 13.92
CA LEU A 400 -16.15 -3.34 14.48
C LEU A 400 -16.24 -4.54 15.43
N ARG A 401 -15.56 -5.66 15.12
CA ARG A 401 -15.43 -6.80 16.05
C ARG A 401 -14.68 -6.41 17.31
N HIS A 402 -13.60 -5.64 17.19
CA HIS A 402 -12.82 -5.19 18.34
C HIS A 402 -13.64 -4.27 19.25
N CYS A 403 -14.40 -3.33 18.69
CA CYS A 403 -15.33 -2.51 19.46
C CYS A 403 -16.39 -3.36 20.18
N ALA A 404 -16.96 -4.37 19.50
CA ALA A 404 -17.94 -5.26 20.13
C ALA A 404 -17.34 -6.08 21.29
N ALA A 405 -16.07 -6.49 21.18
CA ALA A 405 -15.38 -7.26 22.21
C ALA A 405 -14.97 -6.39 23.42
N THR A 406 -14.54 -5.15 23.19
CA THR A 406 -14.05 -4.25 24.25
C THR A 406 -15.13 -3.32 24.81
N GLY A 407 -16.28 -3.21 24.13
CA GLY A 407 -17.32 -2.24 24.45
C GLY A 407 -16.90 -0.78 24.26
N THR A 408 -15.79 -0.50 23.55
CA THR A 408 -15.23 0.85 23.40
C THR A 408 -15.46 1.39 21.98
N PRO A 409 -16.44 2.29 21.77
CA PRO A 409 -16.69 2.90 20.46
C PRO A 409 -15.46 3.63 19.90
N GLY A 410 -15.11 3.36 18.65
CA GLY A 410 -14.02 4.05 17.94
C GLY A 410 -12.60 3.66 18.35
N SER A 411 -12.44 2.66 19.24
CA SER A 411 -11.14 2.03 19.47
C SER A 411 -10.66 1.35 18.19
N LEU A 412 -9.42 1.57 17.80
CA LEU A 412 -8.80 0.85 16.70
C LEU A 412 -8.00 -0.32 17.23
N THR A 413 -7.98 -1.40 16.47
CA THR A 413 -7.17 -2.59 16.74
C THR A 413 -5.68 -2.27 16.86
N SER A 414 -5.18 -1.29 16.09
CA SER A 414 -3.81 -0.78 16.18
C SER A 414 -3.48 -0.06 17.49
N ASP A 415 -4.48 0.39 18.27
CA ASP A 415 -4.28 1.07 19.55
C ASP A 415 -3.92 0.07 20.68
N SER A 416 -4.07 -1.23 20.41
CA SER A 416 -3.77 -2.30 21.35
C SER A 416 -2.29 -2.71 21.27
N GLY A 417 -1.71 -3.12 22.40
CA GLY A 417 -0.42 -3.80 22.43
C GLY A 417 -0.45 -5.16 21.71
N PRO A 418 0.71 -5.82 21.54
CA PRO A 418 0.81 -7.10 20.85
C PRO A 418 -0.11 -8.20 21.45
N ASP A 419 -0.47 -8.09 22.74
CA ASP A 419 -1.38 -9.01 23.43
C ASP A 419 -2.88 -8.61 23.34
N GLY A 420 -3.23 -7.61 22.52
CA GLY A 420 -4.61 -7.13 22.40
C GLY A 420 -5.11 -6.28 23.58
N ILE A 421 -4.22 -5.93 24.52
CA ILE A 421 -4.51 -5.07 25.67
C ILE A 421 -4.36 -3.59 25.25
N PRO A 422 -5.31 -2.69 25.57
CA PRO A 422 -5.20 -1.27 25.26
C PRO A 422 -3.89 -0.67 25.78
N ARG A 423 -3.16 0.08 24.95
CA ARG A 423 -2.06 0.91 25.45
C ARG A 423 -2.67 2.03 26.30
N HIS A 424 -2.70 1.89 27.62
CA HIS A 424 -3.09 2.99 28.50
C HIS A 424 -2.19 4.21 28.23
N GLY A 425 -2.83 5.33 27.92
CA GLY A 425 -2.23 6.46 27.22
C GLY A 425 -1.08 7.15 27.95
N PHE A 426 -0.13 7.65 27.17
CA PHE A 426 0.68 8.81 27.56
C PHE A 426 -0.05 10.09 27.14
N PRO A 427 -0.10 11.12 28.00
CA PRO A 427 -0.73 12.38 27.65
C PRO A 427 0.08 13.08 26.56
N THR A 428 -0.61 13.50 25.50
CA THR A 428 -0.08 14.47 24.54
C THR A 428 0.26 15.76 25.30
N LYS A 429 1.54 16.16 25.27
CA LYS A 429 1.91 17.52 25.67
C LYS A 429 1.30 18.49 24.65
N ARG A 430 0.76 19.58 25.19
CA ARG A 430 0.06 20.67 24.52
C ARG A 430 0.88 21.34 23.43
#